data_AF-A0A957XB61-F1
#
_entry.id   AF-A0A957XB61-F1
#
_cell.length_a   1.000
_cell.length_b   1.000
_cell.length_c   1.000
_cell.angle_alpha   90.00
_cell.angle_beta   90.00
_cell.angle_gamma   90.00
#
_symmetry.space_group_name_H-M   'P 1'
#
loop_
_entity.id
_entity.type
_entity.pdbx_description
1 polymer ?
#
loop_
_entity_poly.entity_id
_entity_poly.type
_entity_poly.pdbx_seq_one_letter_code
_entity_poly.pdbx_strand_id
1 'polypeptide(L)'
;HQPPQEQRWQAFLTYLVEHGLCTPEKCDALLAWSGESNPTTATTPWPASLIAAELVQPVHQFSSFERRLSHIKVVYRPGQPAAAKGYLWFNHRWHQRQN
;
A
#
# COMPACT_ATOMS: atom_id res chain seq x y z
N HIS A 1 -1.74 -11.10 5.99
CA HIS A 1 -3.00 -10.35 5.91
C HIS A 1 -2.69 -8.85 5.92
N GLN A 2 -3.56 -8.01 5.36
CA GLN A 2 -3.35 -6.56 5.20
C GLN A 2 -4.35 -5.79 6.07
N PRO A 3 -4.07 -4.53 6.45
CA PRO A 3 -5.09 -3.65 7.01
C PRO A 3 -6.25 -3.45 6.01
N PRO A 4 -7.50 -3.30 6.49
CA PRO A 4 -7.93 -3.35 7.89
C PRO A 4 -8.18 -4.78 8.42
N GLN A 5 -8.08 -5.82 7.59
CA GLN A 5 -8.43 -7.19 7.97
C GLN A 5 -7.46 -7.81 9.00
N GLU A 6 -6.27 -7.22 9.16
CA GLU A 6 -5.25 -7.63 10.13
C GLU A 6 -5.06 -6.55 11.21
N GLN A 7 -5.71 -6.74 12.35
CA GLN A 7 -5.68 -5.79 13.46
C GLN A 7 -4.30 -5.63 14.11
N ARG A 8 -3.39 -6.62 13.96
CA ARG A 8 -2.03 -6.51 14.51
C ARG A 8 -1.23 -5.35 13.89
N TRP A 9 -1.55 -4.94 12.67
CA TRP A 9 -0.94 -3.75 12.07
C TRP A 9 -1.29 -2.47 12.83
N GLN A 10 -2.57 -2.30 13.19
CA GLN A 10 -3.01 -1.16 14.00
C GLN A 10 -2.29 -1.15 15.34
N ALA A 11 -2.33 -2.27 16.07
CA ALA A 11 -1.69 -2.38 17.38
C ALA A 11 -0.18 -2.08 17.32
N PHE A 12 0.52 -2.63 16.33
CA PHE A 12 1.95 -2.42 16.18
C PHE A 12 2.31 -0.98 15.77
N LEU A 13 1.55 -0.36 14.86
CA LEU A 13 1.81 1.03 14.45
C LEU A 13 1.47 2.01 15.57
N THR A 14 0.41 1.77 16.35
CA THR A 14 0.09 2.55 17.57
C THR A 14 1.24 2.46 18.57
N TYR A 15 1.78 1.27 18.82
CA TYR A 15 2.96 1.09 19.69
C TYR A 15 4.16 1.93 19.19
N LEU A 16 4.42 1.97 17.88
CA LEU A 16 5.50 2.80 17.34
C LEU A 16 5.25 4.30 17.52
N VAL A 17 3.99 4.76 17.45
CA VAL A 17 3.63 6.16 17.74
C VAL A 17 3.90 6.49 19.20
N GLU A 18 3.46 5.64 20.13
CA GLU A 18 3.66 5.82 21.58
C GLU A 18 5.15 5.88 21.96
N HIS A 19 6.02 5.20 21.20
CA HIS A 19 7.47 5.16 21.43
C HIS A 19 8.25 6.19 20.59
N GLY A 20 7.55 7.12 19.91
CA GLY A 20 8.19 8.17 19.11
C GLY A 20 8.89 7.69 17.83
N LEU A 21 8.62 6.46 17.39
CA LEU A 21 9.19 5.83 16.18
C LEU A 21 8.33 6.05 14.93
N CYS A 22 7.10 6.50 15.10
CA CYS A 22 6.15 6.86 14.04
C CYS A 22 5.38 8.11 14.44
N THR A 23 4.89 8.89 13.47
CA THR A 23 3.93 9.97 13.76
C THR A 23 2.51 9.47 13.52
N PRO A 24 1.47 10.04 14.17
CA PRO A 24 0.08 9.67 13.92
C PRO A 24 -0.28 9.71 12.42
N GLU A 25 0.16 10.76 11.71
CA GLU A 25 -0.15 10.92 10.28
C GLU A 25 0.48 9.82 9.42
N LYS A 26 1.70 9.39 9.77
CA LYS A 26 2.36 8.26 9.09
C LYS A 26 1.69 6.93 9.42
N CYS A 27 1.24 6.75 10.65
CA CYS A 27 0.47 5.58 11.07
C CYS A 27 -0.81 5.45 10.23
N ASP A 28 -1.60 6.52 10.17
CA ASP A 28 -2.85 6.55 9.41
C ASP A 28 -2.61 6.32 7.91
N ALA A 29 -1.58 6.94 7.33
CA ALA A 29 -1.21 6.72 5.93
C ALA A 29 -0.81 5.26 5.64
N LEU A 30 -0.06 4.62 6.55
CA LEU A 30 0.32 3.21 6.40
C LEU A 30 -0.90 2.27 6.48
N LEU A 31 -1.84 2.56 7.37
CA LEU A 31 -3.07 1.79 7.53
C LEU A 31 -4.01 1.95 6.34
N ALA A 32 -4.08 3.15 5.76
CA ALA A 32 -4.88 3.46 4.58
C ALA A 32 -4.25 3.02 3.25
N TRP A 33 -2.99 2.60 3.25
CA TRP A 33 -2.26 2.27 2.01
C TRP A 33 -2.77 1.02 1.29
N SER A 34 -3.23 0.01 2.02
CA SER A 34 -3.56 -1.28 1.40
C SER A 34 -4.88 -1.23 0.63
N GLY A 35 -4.95 -1.95 -0.48
CA GLY A 35 -6.15 -2.02 -1.30
C GLY A 35 -5.83 -2.18 -2.79
N GLU A 36 -6.81 -1.88 -3.62
CA GLU A 36 -6.67 -1.87 -5.07
C GLU A 36 -6.86 -0.45 -5.59
N SER A 37 -6.17 -0.10 -6.67
CA SER A 37 -6.42 1.10 -7.46
C SER A 37 -6.58 0.69 -8.91
N ASN A 38 -7.57 1.26 -9.59
CA ASN A 38 -7.83 1.01 -11.01
C ASN A 38 -8.22 2.34 -11.68
N PRO A 39 -8.42 2.39 -13.02
CA PRO A 39 -8.72 3.63 -13.71
C PRO A 39 -9.93 4.42 -13.18
N THR A 40 -10.89 3.75 -12.53
CA THR A 40 -12.11 4.40 -12.01
C THR A 40 -12.04 4.75 -10.53
N THR A 41 -11.15 4.13 -9.76
CA THR A 41 -11.00 4.33 -8.30
C THR A 41 -9.74 5.09 -7.91
N ALA A 42 -8.81 5.31 -8.84
CA ALA A 42 -7.59 6.05 -8.58
C ALA A 42 -7.88 7.52 -8.27
N THR A 43 -7.24 8.05 -7.21
CA THR A 43 -7.31 9.47 -6.83
C THR A 43 -6.31 10.34 -7.57
N THR A 44 -5.39 9.73 -8.30
CA THR A 44 -4.43 10.38 -9.20
C THR A 44 -4.68 9.95 -10.65
N PRO A 45 -4.27 10.74 -11.65
CA PRO A 45 -4.42 10.37 -13.04
C PRO A 45 -3.83 8.98 -13.32
N TRP A 46 -4.63 8.13 -13.99
CA TRP A 46 -4.15 6.81 -14.41
C TRP A 46 -3.04 6.97 -15.45
N PRO A 47 -1.96 6.16 -15.41
CA PRO A 47 -0.86 6.30 -16.35
C PRO A 47 -1.33 6.17 -17.80
N ALA A 48 -1.06 7.19 -18.63
CA ALA A 48 -1.48 7.21 -20.03
C ALA A 48 -0.93 6.00 -20.83
N SER A 49 0.25 5.51 -20.48
CA SER A 49 0.82 4.30 -21.07
C SER A 49 0.01 3.04 -20.76
N LEU A 50 -0.60 2.93 -19.58
CA LEU A 50 -1.50 1.82 -19.24
C LEU A 50 -2.84 1.95 -19.97
N ILE A 51 -3.37 3.16 -20.12
CA ILE A 51 -4.58 3.39 -20.94
C ILE A 51 -4.32 2.95 -22.39
N ALA A 52 -3.19 3.36 -22.97
CA ALA A 52 -2.81 2.94 -24.32
C ALA A 52 -2.63 1.42 -24.42
N ALA A 53 -2.05 0.78 -23.39
CA ALA A 53 -1.90 -0.67 -23.34
C ALA A 53 -3.25 -1.40 -23.22
N GLU A 54 -4.24 -0.82 -22.55
CA GLU A 54 -5.60 -1.38 -22.44
C GLU A 54 -6.34 -1.39 -23.78
N LEU A 55 -6.11 -0.39 -24.65
CA LEU A 55 -6.77 -0.31 -25.98
C LEU A 55 -6.44 -1.47 -26.91
N VAL A 56 -5.34 -2.18 -26.67
CA VAL A 56 -4.93 -3.38 -27.45
C VAL A 56 -5.26 -4.69 -26.74
N GLN A 57 -5.84 -4.65 -25.54
CA GLN A 57 -6.31 -5.85 -24.84
C GLN A 57 -7.73 -6.23 -25.27
N PRO A 58 -8.16 -7.50 -25.06
CA PRO A 58 -9.56 -7.89 -25.20
C PRO A 58 -10.48 -7.03 -24.33
N VAL A 59 -11.69 -6.72 -24.80
CA VAL A 59 -12.67 -5.81 -24.17
C VAL A 59 -12.99 -6.15 -22.71
N HIS A 60 -12.82 -7.40 -22.31
CA HIS A 60 -13.07 -7.88 -20.95
C HIS A 60 -11.84 -7.86 -20.05
N GLN A 61 -10.72 -7.30 -20.49
CA GLN A 61 -9.52 -7.17 -19.68
C GLN A 61 -9.31 -5.73 -19.21
N PHE A 62 -8.89 -5.58 -17.96
CA PHE A 62 -8.55 -4.28 -17.39
C PHE A 62 -7.36 -4.40 -16.43
N SER A 63 -6.66 -3.28 -16.24
CA SER A 63 -5.53 -3.21 -15.31
C SER A 63 -5.94 -2.72 -13.92
N SER A 64 -5.22 -3.18 -12.91
CA SER A 64 -5.23 -2.60 -11.57
C SER A 64 -3.84 -2.60 -10.95
N PHE A 65 -3.69 -1.82 -9.88
CA PHE A 65 -2.58 -1.92 -8.94
C PHE A 65 -3.07 -2.50 -7.63
N GLU A 66 -2.50 -3.63 -7.26
CA GLU A 66 -2.62 -4.16 -5.91
C GLU A 66 -1.60 -3.46 -5.02
N ARG A 67 -2.04 -2.88 -3.90
CA ARG A 67 -1.22 -2.17 -2.92
C ARG A 67 -1.28 -2.89 -1.58
N ARG A 68 -0.11 -3.07 -0.97
CA ARG A 68 0.06 -3.76 0.31
C ARG A 68 1.09 -3.05 1.17
N LEU A 69 0.92 -3.12 2.47
CA LEU A 69 2.01 -2.88 3.39
C LEU A 69 2.94 -4.10 3.36
N SER A 70 4.23 -3.86 3.10
CA SER A 70 5.22 -4.93 2.98
C SER A 70 5.71 -5.36 4.36
N HIS A 71 6.38 -4.45 5.07
CA HIS A 71 6.94 -4.67 6.40
C HIS A 71 7.38 -3.34 7.01
N ILE A 72 7.68 -3.37 8.31
CA ILE A 72 8.37 -2.29 9.00
C ILE A 72 9.77 -2.77 9.37
N LYS A 73 10.78 -1.97 9.06
CA LYS A 73 12.15 -2.18 9.52
C LYS A 73 12.40 -1.34 10.76
N VAL A 74 12.73 -1.98 11.86
CA VAL A 74 13.21 -1.32 13.08
C VAL A 74 14.73 -1.43 13.15
N VAL A 75 15.40 -0.34 13.48
CA VAL A 75 16.85 -0.23 13.60
C VAL A 75 17.19 0.13 15.03
N TYR A 76 17.97 -0.73 15.68
CA TYR A 76 18.54 -0.50 17.00
C TYR A 76 20.06 -0.41 16.89
N ARG A 77 20.63 0.60 17.56
CA ARG A 77 22.07 0.82 17.68
C ARG A 77 22.37 1.23 19.12
N PRO A 78 23.30 0.56 19.82
CA PRO A 78 23.68 0.96 21.16
C PRO A 78 24.09 2.44 21.22
N GLY A 79 23.56 3.18 22.19
CA GLY A 79 23.84 4.61 22.37
C GLY A 79 23.14 5.57 21.39
N GLN A 80 22.26 5.08 20.51
CA GLN A 80 21.47 5.92 19.59
C GLN A 80 19.97 5.66 19.77
N PRO A 81 19.10 6.66 19.54
CA PRO A 81 17.67 6.43 19.46
C PRO A 81 17.34 5.37 18.40
N ALA A 82 16.38 4.50 18.69
CA ALA A 82 15.87 3.56 17.70
C ALA A 82 15.19 4.32 16.54
N ALA A 83 15.13 3.70 15.38
CA ALA A 83 14.46 4.26 14.20
C ALA A 83 13.60 3.20 13.50
N ALA A 84 12.51 3.62 12.87
CA ALA A 84 11.65 2.74 12.07
C ALA A 84 11.47 3.27 10.64
N LYS A 85 11.28 2.35 9.69
CA LYS A 85 10.94 2.66 8.29
C LYS A 85 9.83 1.74 7.82
N GLY A 86 8.76 2.32 7.26
CA GLY A 86 7.69 1.57 6.63
C GLY A 86 7.97 1.31 5.15
N TYR A 87 7.81 0.06 4.73
CA TYR A 87 7.96 -0.34 3.33
C TYR A 87 6.60 -0.68 2.73
N LEU A 88 6.33 -0.04 1.61
CA LEU A 88 5.14 -0.27 0.80
C LEU A 88 5.47 -1.26 -0.32
N TRP A 89 4.47 -2.01 -0.73
CA TRP A 89 4.53 -2.87 -1.91
C TRP A 89 3.36 -2.54 -2.82
N PHE A 90 3.61 -2.62 -4.12
CA PHE A 90 2.55 -2.63 -5.11
C PHE A 90 2.92 -3.53 -6.29
N ASN A 91 1.91 -4.01 -7.00
CA ASN A 91 2.08 -4.75 -8.24
C ASN A 91 0.97 -4.43 -9.24
N HIS A 92 1.33 -4.35 -10.51
CA HIS A 92 0.37 -4.25 -11.61
C HIS A 92 -0.24 -5.61 -11.90
N ARG A 93 -1.55 -5.66 -12.13
CA ARG A 93 -2.29 -6.89 -12.42
C ARG A 93 -3.24 -6.68 -13.59
N TRP A 94 -3.33 -7.70 -14.43
CA TRP A 94 -4.39 -7.83 -15.42
C TRP A 94 -5.52 -8.67 -14.82
N HIS A 95 -6.74 -8.19 -15.01
CA HIS A 95 -7.96 -8.87 -14.59
C HIS A 95 -8.81 -9.20 -15.80
N GLN A 96 -9.55 -10.31 -15.72
CA GLN A 96 -10.62 -10.63 -16.65
C GLN A 96 -11.96 -10.37 -15.97
N ARG A 97 -12.84 -9.59 -16.60
CA ARG A 97 -14.25 -9.51 -16.24
C ARG A 97 -14.89 -10.85 -16.57
N GLN A 98 -15.43 -11.51 -15.55
CA GLN A 98 -16.36 -12.62 -15.77
C GLN A 98 -17.70 -12.01 -16.19
N ASN A 99 -18.28 -12.53 -17.28
CA ASN A 99 -19.57 -12.11 -17.82
C ASN A 99 -20.72 -12.34 -16.83
#